data_AF-A0A8S2YJJ0-F1
#
_entry.id   AF-A0A8S2YJJ0-F1
#
_cell.length_a   1.000
_cell.length_b   1.000
_cell.length_c   1.000
_cell.angle_alpha   90.00
_cell.angle_beta   90.00
_cell.angle_gamma   90.00
#
_symmetry.space_group_name_H-M   'P 1'
#
loop_
_entity.id
_entity.type
_entity.pdbx_description
1 polymer ?
#
loop_
_entity_poly.entity_id
_entity_poly.type
_entity_poly.pdbx_seq_one_letter_code
_entity_poly.pdbx_strand_id
1 'polypeptide(L)'
;HKNNLHACQTGHQLPAMTGIKLENSNEASLFQCELITNEKVIIHRGTKKKWSEFKKEYPDWDWDFGNSISLEELFRLRSKQLYIWSRIGQRLCQKYNMKFVMENTPECA
;
A
#
# COMPACT_ATOMS: atom_id res chain seq x y z
N HIS A 1 8.53 -16.80 18.91
CA HIS A 1 8.76 -15.56 18.14
C HIS A 1 10.21 -15.52 17.66
N LYS A 2 10.50 -16.04 16.46
CA LYS A 2 11.84 -15.96 15.86
C LYS A 2 11.67 -15.53 14.41
N ASN A 3 11.78 -14.23 14.20
CA ASN A 3 12.39 -13.52 13.07
C ASN A 3 11.91 -12.07 13.19
N ASN A 4 12.83 -11.10 13.27
CA ASN A 4 12.52 -9.67 13.30
C ASN A 4 12.09 -9.17 11.91
N LEU A 5 11.18 -9.89 11.25
CA LEU A 5 10.67 -9.50 9.94
C LEU A 5 9.81 -8.25 10.09
N HIS A 6 9.82 -7.40 9.07
CA HIS A 6 8.94 -6.25 9.02
C HIS A 6 7.49 -6.72 8.89
N ALA A 7 6.77 -6.76 10.01
CA ALA A 7 5.37 -7.19 10.02
C ALA A 7 4.46 -6.04 9.56
N CYS A 8 3.84 -6.22 8.40
CA CYS A 8 2.86 -5.26 7.88
C CYS A 8 1.58 -5.16 8.75
N GLN A 9 1.40 -6.11 9.69
CA GLN A 9 0.17 -6.28 10.47
C GLN A 9 -0.04 -5.22 11.55
N THR A 10 0.96 -4.41 11.89
CA THR A 10 0.86 -3.38 12.95
C THR A 10 1.36 -2.01 12.48
N GLY A 11 0.50 -1.28 11.78
CA GLY A 11 0.76 0.13 11.44
C GLY A 11 1.45 0.37 10.10
N HIS A 12 1.32 -0.54 9.13
CA HIS A 12 1.93 -0.38 7.82
C HIS A 12 1.37 0.82 7.06
N GLN A 13 2.25 1.71 6.60
CA GLN A 13 1.86 2.91 5.87
C GLN A 13 1.15 2.58 4.55
N LEU A 14 0.36 3.53 4.04
CA LEU A 14 -0.21 3.36 2.69
C LEU A 14 0.93 3.15 1.68
N PRO A 15 0.81 2.22 0.71
CA PRO A 15 1.78 2.02 -0.35
C PRO A 15 2.14 3.32 -1.09
N ALA A 16 1.18 4.23 -1.23
CA ALA A 16 1.38 5.58 -1.73
C ALA A 16 2.52 6.34 -1.03
N MET A 17 2.74 6.12 0.27
CA MET A 17 3.80 6.79 1.03
C MET A 17 5.20 6.40 0.56
N THR A 18 5.35 5.21 -0.03
CA THR A 18 6.60 4.72 -0.62
C THR A 18 6.65 4.90 -2.15
N GLY A 19 5.69 5.65 -2.71
CA GLY A 19 5.65 5.98 -4.13
C GLY A 19 5.03 4.90 -5.03
N ILE A 20 4.23 3.99 -4.45
CA ILE A 20 3.47 3.01 -5.22
C ILE A 20 2.20 3.66 -5.79
N LYS A 21 1.98 3.49 -7.10
CA LYS A 21 0.80 3.98 -7.81
C LYS A 21 0.14 2.88 -8.64
N LEU A 22 -1.16 3.01 -8.85
CA LEU A 22 -1.95 2.12 -9.69
C LEU A 22 -1.58 2.33 -11.15
N GLU A 23 -1.39 1.23 -11.89
CA GLU A 23 -0.93 1.29 -13.27
C GLU A 23 -1.90 2.10 -14.15
N ASN A 24 -3.18 1.75 -14.14
CA ASN A 24 -4.15 2.24 -15.11
C ASN A 24 -4.53 3.71 -14.90
N SER A 25 -4.58 4.17 -13.65
CA SER A 25 -5.05 5.52 -13.30
C SER A 25 -3.92 6.47 -12.89
N ASN A 26 -2.69 5.96 -12.72
CA ASN A 26 -1.56 6.68 -12.14
C ASN A 26 -1.83 7.23 -10.73
N GLU A 27 -2.91 6.79 -10.07
CA GLU A 27 -3.31 7.21 -8.72
C GLU A 27 -2.38 6.62 -7.68
N ALA A 28 -2.05 7.43 -6.67
CA ALA A 28 -1.35 6.93 -5.49
C ALA A 28 -2.14 5.77 -4.87
N SER A 29 -1.49 4.64 -4.57
CA SER A 29 -2.19 3.47 -4.04
C SER A 29 -2.47 3.63 -2.54
N LEU A 30 -3.75 3.83 -2.21
CA LEU A 30 -4.28 3.92 -0.84
C LEU A 30 -4.92 2.59 -0.39
N PHE A 31 -4.67 1.50 -1.13
CA PHE A 31 -5.02 0.16 -0.69
C PHE A 31 -4.10 -0.26 0.46
N GLN A 32 -4.64 -0.97 1.43
CA GLN A 32 -3.81 -1.66 2.42
C GLN A 32 -3.10 -2.84 1.73
N CYS A 33 -1.88 -3.17 2.13
CA CYS A 33 -1.07 -4.20 1.46
C CYS A 33 -1.72 -5.58 1.45
N GLU A 34 -2.51 -5.83 2.49
CA GLU A 34 -3.40 -6.97 2.71
C GLU A 34 -4.49 -7.11 1.63
N LEU A 35 -4.94 -5.98 1.08
CA LEU A 35 -6.04 -5.90 0.12
C LEU A 35 -5.56 -5.92 -1.33
N ILE A 36 -4.25 -5.79 -1.57
CA ILE A 36 -3.69 -5.85 -2.93
C ILE A 36 -3.48 -7.32 -3.32
N THR A 37 -4.15 -7.75 -4.38
CA THR A 37 -4.01 -9.11 -4.91
C THR A 37 -2.64 -9.33 -5.53
N ASN A 38 -2.13 -10.55 -5.50
CA ASN A 38 -0.82 -10.91 -6.05
C ASN A 38 -0.67 -10.63 -7.55
N GLU A 39 -1.79 -10.65 -8.29
CA GLU A 39 -1.85 -10.37 -9.72
C GLU A 39 -1.97 -8.88 -10.03
N LYS A 40 -2.28 -8.05 -9.02
CA LYS A 40 -2.43 -6.62 -9.23
C LYS A 40 -1.11 -6.03 -9.71
N VAL A 41 -1.16 -5.30 -10.82
CA VAL A 41 0.00 -4.61 -11.35
C VAL A 41 0.08 -3.20 -10.76
N ILE A 42 1.27 -2.86 -10.28
CA ILE A 42 1.61 -1.57 -9.69
C ILE A 42 2.81 -0.97 -10.40
N ILE A 43 2.97 0.35 -10.24
CA ILE A 43 4.20 1.04 -10.61
C ILE A 43 4.90 1.48 -9.33
N HIS A 44 6.14 1.01 -9.14
CA HIS A 44 6.99 1.42 -8.04
C HIS A 44 8.33 1.94 -8.59
N ARG A 45 8.70 3.18 -8.25
CA ARG A 45 9.92 3.85 -8.73
C ARG A 45 10.09 3.77 -10.27
N GLY A 46 8.99 3.92 -11.00
CA GLY A 46 8.98 3.85 -12.47
C GLY A 46 8.99 2.45 -13.07
N THR A 47 9.11 1.39 -12.26
CA THR A 47 9.06 0.00 -12.73
C THR A 47 7.65 -0.57 -12.55
N LYS A 48 7.09 -1.11 -13.64
CA LYS A 48 5.83 -1.87 -13.63
C LYS A 48 6.12 -3.29 -13.15
N LYS A 49 5.38 -3.77 -12.15
CA LYS A 49 5.50 -5.15 -11.63
C LYS A 49 4.22 -5.60 -10.95
N LYS A 50 3.99 -6.92 -10.93
CA LYS A 50 2.92 -7.52 -10.13
C LYS A 50 3.23 -7.38 -8.64
N TRP A 51 2.19 -7.34 -7.82
CA TRP A 51 2.36 -7.30 -6.37
C TRP A 51 3.14 -8.50 -5.85
N SER A 52 2.93 -9.69 -6.41
CA SER A 52 3.74 -10.88 -6.10
C SER A 52 5.23 -10.71 -6.39
N GLU A 53 5.61 -9.96 -7.42
CA GLU A 53 7.01 -9.66 -7.74
C GLU A 53 7.58 -8.64 -6.76
N PHE A 54 6.80 -7.60 -6.42
CA PHE A 54 7.18 -6.65 -5.38
C PHE A 54 7.47 -7.35 -4.05
N LYS A 55 6.62 -8.29 -3.61
CA LYS A 55 6.83 -9.04 -2.35
C LYS A 55 8.17 -9.78 -2.32
N LYS A 56 8.57 -10.36 -3.46
CA LYS A 56 9.85 -11.09 -3.58
C LYS A 56 11.08 -10.18 -3.43
N GLU A 57 10.96 -8.90 -3.72
CA GLU A 57 12.05 -7.91 -3.55
C GLU A 57 12.30 -7.56 -2.08
N TYR A 58 11.32 -7.84 -1.20
CA TYR A 58 11.41 -7.59 0.22
C TYR A 58 11.18 -8.90 1.01
N PRO A 59 12.13 -9.86 0.93
CA PRO A 59 11.99 -11.15 1.61
C PRO A 59 12.04 -11.03 3.14
N ASP A 60 12.58 -9.92 3.66
CA ASP A 60 12.64 -9.62 5.09
C ASP A 60 11.32 -9.03 5.64
N TRP A 61 10.29 -8.91 4.80
CA TRP A 61 8.95 -8.48 5.20
C TRP A 61 8.07 -9.69 5.44
N ASP A 62 7.23 -9.59 6.46
CA ASP A 62 6.19 -10.57 6.69
C ASP A 62 5.01 -10.27 5.77
N TRP A 63 4.92 -11.06 4.70
CA TRP A 63 3.84 -11.04 3.72
C TRP A 63 2.71 -12.02 4.06
N ASP A 64 2.89 -12.83 5.11
CA ASP A 64 1.83 -13.66 5.64
C ASP A 64 1.02 -12.79 6.62
N PHE A 65 -0.05 -12.20 6.11
CA PHE A 65 -0.88 -11.30 6.91
C PHE A 65 -1.73 -12.02 7.97
N GLY A 66 -1.78 -13.37 7.95
CA GLY A 66 -2.48 -14.19 8.95
C GLY A 66 -3.92 -13.77 9.26
N ASN A 67 -4.47 -14.28 10.38
CA ASN A 67 -5.67 -13.77 11.06
C ASN A 67 -5.28 -12.85 12.26
N SER A 68 -4.08 -12.30 12.26
CA SER A 68 -3.50 -11.62 13.43
C SER A 68 -4.10 -10.23 13.70
N ILE A 69 -4.91 -9.71 12.77
CA ILE A 69 -5.59 -8.43 12.88
C ILE A 69 -7.08 -8.59 12.53
N SER A 70 -7.96 -8.02 13.36
CA SER A 70 -9.39 -8.01 13.08
C SER A 70 -9.72 -6.99 11.99
N LEU A 71 -10.84 -7.17 11.29
CA LEU A 71 -11.35 -6.19 10.33
C LEU A 71 -11.53 -4.81 10.96
N GLU A 72 -12.04 -4.75 12.19
CA GLU A 72 -12.20 -3.50 12.94
C GLU A 72 -10.87 -2.77 13.14
N GLU A 73 -9.82 -3.50 13.53
CA GLU A 73 -8.49 -2.94 13.75
C GLU A 73 -7.87 -2.47 12.42
N LEU A 74 -8.10 -3.19 11.32
CA LEU A 74 -7.72 -2.75 9.97
C LEU A 74 -8.41 -1.43 9.59
N PHE A 75 -9.70 -1.27 9.86
CA PHE A 75 -10.43 -0.02 9.61
C PHE A 75 -9.90 1.15 10.46
N ARG A 76 -9.57 0.88 11.74
CA ARG A 76 -8.99 1.87 12.65
C ARG A 76 -7.63 2.36 12.16
N LEU A 77 -6.74 1.44 11.75
CA LEU A 77 -5.43 1.78 11.20
C LEU A 77 -5.55 2.55 9.88
N ARG A 78 -6.45 2.11 9.00
CA ARG A 78 -6.74 2.82 7.74
C ARG A 78 -7.13 4.27 7.98
N SER A 79 -8.01 4.53 8.96
CA SER A 79 -8.44 5.89 9.30
C SER A 79 -7.28 6.78 9.74
N LYS A 80 -6.38 6.27 10.60
CA LYS A 80 -5.17 6.99 11.02
C LYS A 80 -4.25 7.32 9.84
N GLN A 81 -4.08 6.36 8.93
CA GLN A 81 -3.22 6.53 7.76
C GLN A 81 -3.81 7.53 6.76
N LEU A 82 -5.13 7.50 6.54
CA LEU A 82 -5.82 8.47 5.70
C LEU A 82 -5.76 9.88 6.31
N TYR A 83 -5.82 10.00 7.64
CA TYR A 83 -5.58 11.28 8.29
C TYR A 83 -4.19 11.82 7.98
N ILE A 84 -3.13 11.00 8.13
CA ILE A 84 -1.76 11.41 7.76
C ILE A 84 -1.70 11.77 6.27
N TRP A 85 -2.27 10.91 5.41
CA TRP A 85 -2.31 11.12 3.96
C TRP A 85 -2.97 12.45 3.58
N SER A 86 -4.05 12.85 4.25
CA SER A 86 -4.72 14.14 4.02
C SER A 86 -3.80 15.35 4.24
N ARG A 87 -2.74 15.18 5.05
CA ARG A 87 -1.79 16.24 5.41
C ARG A 87 -0.55 16.26 4.53
N ILE A 88 -0.05 15.09 4.11
CA ILE A 88 1.23 14.96 3.41
C ILE A 88 1.13 14.41 1.98
N GLY A 89 -0.01 13.84 1.61
CA GLY A 89 -0.17 13.04 0.40
C GLY A 89 0.08 13.83 -0.88
N GLN A 90 -0.39 15.10 -0.94
CA GLN A 90 -0.15 15.94 -2.11
C GLN A 90 1.35 16.16 -2.39
N ARG A 91 2.16 16.38 -1.34
CA ARG A 91 3.61 16.55 -1.48
C ARG A 91 4.29 15.26 -1.92
N LEU A 92 3.85 14.12 -1.40
CA LEU A 92 4.36 12.81 -1.81
C LEU A 92 4.00 12.49 -3.27
N CYS A 93 2.77 12.80 -3.69
CA CYS A 93 2.34 12.65 -5.07
C CYS A 93 3.18 13.50 -6.03
N GLN A 94 3.49 14.74 -5.67
CA GLN A 94 4.42 15.58 -6.43
C GLN A 94 5.81 14.96 -6.52
N LYS A 95 6.37 14.49 -5.40
CA LYS A 95 7.69 13.86 -5.33
C LYS A 95 7.81 12.62 -6.22
N TYR A 96 6.77 11.78 -6.25
CA TYR A 96 6.79 10.49 -6.96
C TYR A 96 6.06 10.51 -8.30
N ASN A 97 5.64 11.68 -8.79
CA ASN A 97 4.86 11.85 -10.02
C ASN A 97 3.63 10.93 -10.08
N MET A 98 2.77 11.04 -9.06
CA MET A 98 1.51 10.30 -8.90
C MET A 98 0.32 11.26 -8.95
N LYS A 99 -0.84 10.78 -9.38
CA LYS A 99 -2.11 11.50 -9.20
C LYS A 99 -2.52 11.43 -7.72
N PHE A 100 -2.67 12.60 -7.09
CA PHE A 100 -3.20 12.70 -5.74
C PHE A 100 -4.69 12.43 -5.73
N VAL A 101 -5.11 11.57 -4.80
CA VAL A 101 -6.51 11.25 -4.53
C VAL A 101 -6.69 11.06 -3.02
N MET A 102 -7.90 11.27 -2.51
CA MET A 102 -8.25 10.99 -1.12
C MET A 102 -8.83 9.58 -0.94
N GLU A 103 -9.27 8.98 -2.04
CA GLU A 103 -9.74 7.61 -2.15
C GLU A 103 -9.37 7.10 -3.55
N ASN A 104 -9.04 5.82 -3.69
CA ASN A 104 -8.82 5.24 -5.01
C ASN A 104 -10.15 5.04 -5.73
N THR A 105 -10.15 5.29 -7.04
CA THR A 105 -11.30 4.95 -7.88
C THR A 105 -11.58 3.45 -7.75
N PRO A 106 -12.83 3.02 -7.50
CA PRO A 106 -13.18 1.60 -7.48
C PRO A 106 -12.76 0.95 -8.80
N GLU A 107 -12.20 -0.25 -8.72
CA GLU A 107 -11.90 -1.02 -9.92
C GLU A 107 -13.24 -1.43 -10.54
N CYS A 108 -13.50 -1.05 -11.80
CA CYS A 108 -14.62 -1.64 -12.54
C CYS A 108 -14.38 -3.15 -12.60
N ALA A 109 -15.36 -3.92 -12.10
CA ALA A 109 -15.38 -5.38 -12.15
C ALA A 109 -15.41 -5.90 -13.59
#